data_AF-X0TKX4-F1
#
_entry.id   AF-X0TKX4-F1
#
_cell.length_a   1.000
_cell.length_b   1.000
_cell.length_c   1.000
_cell.angle_alpha   90.00
_cell.angle_beta   90.00
_cell.angle_gamma   90.00
#
_symmetry.space_group_name_H-M   'P 1'
#
loop_
_entity.id
_entity.type
_entity.pdbx_description
1 polymer ?
#
loop_
_entity_poly.entity_id
_entity_poly.type
_entity_poly.pdbx_seq_one_letter_code
_entity_poly.pdbx_strand_id
1 'polypeptide(L)'
;MLEDKEEKKREEAVGVMVIEQRGKSKLVQTVQNGIPRRYVVDAAKIKDGKVASGVLKKSPEVGEEWAEMVEFKGTPDDLDRIMRINGLFTREDVQKNPGALQASILALHREDMLALKGIGR
;
A
#
# COMPACT_ATOMS: atom_id res chain seq x y z
N MET A 1 53.50 5.51 -9.92
CA MET A 1 52.39 4.56 -10.10
C MET A 1 51.65 4.51 -8.78
N LEU A 2 50.56 5.27 -8.66
CA LEU A 2 49.66 5.22 -7.51
C LEU A 2 48.44 4.44 -7.98
N GLU A 3 48.25 3.26 -7.39
CA GLU A 3 47.12 2.37 -7.66
C GLU A 3 45.87 2.97 -7.01
N ASP A 4 44.99 3.57 -7.81
CA ASP A 4 43.63 3.92 -7.40
C ASP A 4 42.82 2.64 -7.21
N LYS A 5 42.80 2.13 -5.97
CA LYS A 5 41.83 1.11 -5.55
C LYS A 5 40.47 1.78 -5.40
N GLU A 6 39.68 1.75 -6.47
CA GLU A 6 38.25 2.05 -6.43
C GLU A 6 37.58 1.18 -5.36
N GLU A 7 37.23 1.77 -4.22
CA GLU A 7 36.27 1.19 -3.29
C GLU A 7 34.93 1.03 -4.00
N LYS A 8 34.68 -0.16 -4.54
CA LYS A 8 33.33 -0.56 -5.00
C LYS A 8 32.38 -0.47 -3.81
N LYS A 9 31.68 0.67 -3.73
CA LYS A 9 30.54 0.91 -2.86
C LYS A 9 29.60 -0.30 -3.01
N ARG A 10 29.57 -1.19 -2.01
CA ARG A 10 28.71 -2.37 -2.03
C ARG A 10 27.28 -1.87 -2.20
N GLU A 11 26.65 -2.19 -3.33
CA GLU A 11 25.23 -1.88 -3.53
C GLU A 11 24.43 -2.57 -2.42
N GLU A 12 23.68 -1.79 -1.64
CA GLU A 12 22.78 -2.34 -0.62
C GLU A 12 21.83 -3.35 -1.25
N ALA A 13 21.77 -4.56 -0.69
CA ALA A 13 20.82 -5.58 -1.10
C ALA A 13 19.53 -5.45 -0.28
N VAL A 14 18.40 -5.39 -0.97
CA VAL A 14 17.06 -5.26 -0.39
C VAL A 14 16.39 -6.62 -0.40
N GLY A 15 15.79 -7.00 0.74
CA GLY A 15 14.97 -8.21 0.85
C GLY A 15 13.67 -8.06 0.05
N VAL A 16 13.34 -9.08 -0.73
CA VAL A 16 12.14 -9.12 -1.57
C VAL A 16 11.42 -10.46 -1.45
N MET A 17 10.10 -10.42 -1.53
CA MET A 17 9.24 -11.60 -1.65
C MET A 17 8.78 -11.73 -3.10
N VAL A 18 8.99 -12.89 -3.72
CA VAL A 18 8.45 -13.16 -5.06
C VAL A 18 6.95 -13.44 -4.94
N ILE A 19 6.12 -12.66 -5.64
CA ILE A 19 4.67 -12.85 -5.69
C ILE A 19 4.28 -13.72 -6.89
N GLU A 20 4.84 -13.44 -8.05
CA GLU A 20 4.47 -14.08 -9.32
C GLU A 20 5.68 -14.16 -10.25
N GLN A 21 5.71 -15.15 -11.14
CA GLN A 21 6.71 -15.25 -12.21
C GLN A 21 6.02 -15.23 -13.58
N ARG A 22 6.52 -14.37 -14.47
CA ARG A 22 6.06 -14.24 -15.86
C ARG A 22 7.26 -14.29 -16.81
N GLY A 23 7.49 -15.46 -17.40
CA GLY A 23 8.66 -15.70 -18.26
C GLY A 23 9.98 -15.43 -17.53
N LYS A 24 10.74 -14.45 -18.02
CA LYS A 24 12.04 -14.04 -17.43
C LYS A 24 11.90 -13.00 -16.31
N SER A 25 10.70 -12.49 -16.05
CA SER A 25 10.46 -11.48 -15.02
C SER A 25 9.72 -12.08 -13.83
N LYS A 26 9.90 -11.47 -12.67
CA LYS A 26 9.18 -11.75 -11.44
C LYS A 26 8.55 -10.47 -10.91
N LEU A 27 7.30 -10.57 -10.49
CA LEU A 27 6.68 -9.56 -9.65
C LEU A 27 7.16 -9.80 -8.22
N VAL A 28 7.81 -8.82 -7.63
CA VAL A 28 8.34 -8.91 -6.26
C VAL A 28 7.72 -7.84 -5.37
N GLN A 29 7.59 -8.13 -4.08
CA GLN A 29 7.19 -7.20 -3.04
C GLN A 29 8.38 -6.86 -2.15
N THR A 30 8.49 -5.62 -1.73
CA THR A 30 9.34 -5.20 -0.61
C THR A 30 8.59 -4.20 0.26
N VAL A 31 9.10 -3.89 1.44
CA VAL A 31 8.52 -2.90 2.34
C VAL A 31 9.47 -1.71 2.39
N GLN A 32 9.01 -0.55 1.96
CA GLN A 32 9.73 0.72 2.04
C GLN A 32 8.97 1.64 2.98
N ASN A 33 9.60 2.07 4.07
CA ASN A 33 8.97 2.94 5.08
C ASN A 33 7.64 2.38 5.63
N GLY A 34 7.54 1.06 5.83
CA GLY A 34 6.31 0.40 6.28
C GLY A 34 5.25 0.21 5.20
N ILE A 35 5.46 0.74 3.99
CA ILE A 35 4.53 0.62 2.86
C ILE A 35 4.98 -0.52 1.95
N PRO A 36 4.13 -1.54 1.71
CA PRO A 36 4.41 -2.56 0.71
C PRO A 36 4.45 -1.94 -0.70
N ARG A 37 5.56 -2.13 -1.40
CA ARG A 37 5.74 -1.73 -2.80
C ARG A 37 6.06 -2.94 -3.66
N ARG A 38 5.61 -2.93 -4.92
CA ARG A 38 5.79 -4.05 -5.85
C ARG A 38 6.55 -3.61 -7.08
N TYR A 39 7.43 -4.47 -7.57
CA TYR A 39 8.29 -4.17 -8.72
C TYR A 39 8.33 -5.35 -9.68
N VAL A 40 8.46 -5.06 -10.98
CA VAL A 40 8.84 -6.08 -11.97
C VAL A 40 10.36 -6.13 -12.05
N VAL A 41 10.93 -7.27 -11.69
CA VAL A 41 12.39 -7.49 -11.68
C VAL A 41 12.72 -8.71 -12.52
N ASP A 42 13.83 -8.66 -13.24
CA ASP A 42 14.36 -9.84 -13.94
C ASP A 42 14.70 -10.95 -12.93
N ALA A 43 14.24 -12.17 -13.20
CA ALA A 43 14.49 -13.34 -12.36
C ALA A 43 15.98 -13.55 -12.07
N ALA A 44 16.86 -13.24 -13.02
CA ALA A 44 18.31 -13.40 -12.88
C ALA A 44 18.95 -12.40 -11.90
N LYS A 45 18.26 -11.30 -11.59
CA LYS A 45 18.73 -10.26 -10.67
C LYS A 45 18.32 -10.52 -9.22
N ILE A 46 17.51 -11.56 -8.98
CA ILE A 46 17.08 -11.96 -7.64
C ILE A 46 17.97 -13.10 -7.17
N LYS A 47 18.67 -12.91 -6.04
CA LYS A 47 19.55 -13.92 -5.43
C LYS A 47 19.17 -14.07 -3.96
N ASP A 48 18.83 -15.29 -3.54
CA ASP A 48 18.48 -15.63 -2.15
C ASP A 48 17.41 -14.70 -1.54
N GLY A 49 16.37 -14.39 -2.32
CA GLY A 49 15.30 -13.48 -1.89
C GLY A 49 15.73 -12.03 -1.73
N LYS A 50 16.83 -11.62 -2.38
CA LYS A 50 17.36 -10.25 -2.35
C LYS A 50 17.62 -9.71 -3.75
N VAL A 51 17.53 -8.39 -3.87
CA VAL A 51 17.79 -7.63 -5.11
C VAL A 51 18.62 -6.40 -4.74
N ALA A 52 19.60 -6.04 -5.57
CA ALA A 52 20.34 -4.79 -5.36
C ALA A 52 19.40 -3.58 -5.40
N SER A 53 19.57 -2.63 -4.47
CA SER A 53 18.72 -1.43 -4.38
C SER A 53 18.71 -0.63 -5.69
N GLY A 54 19.85 -0.56 -6.38
CA GLY A 54 19.98 0.06 -7.70
C GLY A 54 19.17 -0.63 -8.80
N VAL A 55 18.91 -1.93 -8.69
CA VAL A 55 18.02 -2.67 -9.59
C VAL A 55 16.57 -2.31 -9.31
N LEU A 56 16.14 -2.30 -8.05
CA LEU A 56 14.76 -1.91 -7.69
C LEU A 56 14.43 -0.48 -8.13
N LYS A 57 15.35 0.47 -7.93
CA LYS A 57 15.18 1.87 -8.39
C LYS A 57 15.02 2.02 -9.90
N LYS A 58 15.50 1.06 -10.68
CA LYS A 58 15.41 1.03 -12.15
C LYS A 58 14.29 0.11 -12.65
N SER A 59 13.67 -0.65 -11.77
CA SER A 59 12.61 -1.58 -12.10
C SER A 59 11.27 -0.85 -12.16
N PRO A 60 10.36 -1.24 -13.08
CA PRO A 60 9.01 -0.71 -13.08
C PRO A 60 8.31 -1.03 -11.76
N GLU A 61 7.87 0.02 -11.05
CA GLU A 61 6.96 -0.13 -9.91
C GLU A 61 5.56 -0.51 -10.42
N VAL A 62 4.88 -1.38 -9.68
CA VAL A 62 3.54 -1.87 -10.00
C VAL A 62 2.62 -1.54 -8.85
N GLY A 63 1.52 -0.87 -9.17
CA GLY A 63 0.52 -0.43 -8.22
C GLY A 63 0.08 0.97 -8.58
N GLU A 64 -1.17 1.28 -8.25
CA GLU A 64 -1.66 2.65 -8.31
C GLU A 64 -1.43 3.28 -6.94
N GLU A 65 -1.02 4.54 -6.92
CA GLU A 65 -0.97 5.32 -5.70
C GLU A 65 -2.40 5.75 -5.35
N TRP A 66 -3.23 4.78 -4.92
CA TRP A 66 -4.64 5.01 -4.54
C TRP A 66 -4.79 6.16 -3.52
N ALA A 67 -3.75 6.38 -2.71
CA ALA A 67 -3.67 7.48 -1.76
C ALA A 67 -3.74 8.87 -2.42
N GLU A 68 -3.31 9.01 -3.69
CA GLU A 68 -3.44 10.25 -4.46
C GLU A 68 -4.82 10.37 -5.13
N MET A 69 -5.54 9.27 -5.29
CA MET A 69 -6.80 9.21 -6.02
C MET A 69 -8.02 9.43 -5.14
N VAL A 70 -7.87 9.28 -3.81
CA VAL A 70 -8.99 9.34 -2.87
C VAL A 70 -8.62 10.14 -1.64
N GLU A 71 -9.36 11.21 -1.45
CA GLU A 71 -9.34 11.98 -0.22
C GLU A 71 -10.53 11.53 0.63
N PHE A 72 -10.26 10.89 1.78
CA PHE A 72 -11.32 10.56 2.73
C PHE A 72 -11.82 11.83 3.39
N LYS A 73 -13.08 12.18 3.11
CA LYS A 73 -13.71 13.39 3.65
C LYS A 73 -14.61 13.03 4.83
N GLY A 74 -14.65 13.92 5.81
CA GLY A 74 -15.50 13.76 7.01
C GLY A 74 -14.82 14.26 8.27
N THR A 75 -15.59 14.89 9.14
CA THR A 75 -15.14 15.34 10.44
C THR A 75 -15.61 14.39 11.55
N PRO A 76 -15.02 14.46 12.76
CA PRO A 76 -15.56 13.75 13.92
C PRO A 76 -17.05 14.08 14.19
N ASP A 77 -17.47 15.31 13.93
CA ASP A 77 -18.87 15.75 14.12
C ASP A 77 -19.81 15.11 13.08
N ASP A 78 -19.33 14.90 11.85
CA ASP A 78 -20.10 14.17 10.83
C ASP A 78 -20.31 12.72 11.24
N LEU A 79 -19.27 12.08 11.80
CA LEU A 79 -19.36 10.72 12.30
C LEU A 79 -20.32 10.62 13.50
N ASP A 80 -20.21 11.51 14.49
CA ASP A 80 -21.12 11.55 15.65
C ASP A 80 -22.58 11.71 15.20
N ARG A 81 -22.85 12.64 14.27
CA ARG A 81 -24.18 12.85 13.71
C ARG A 81 -24.75 11.60 13.05
N ILE A 82 -23.96 10.92 12.21
CA ILE A 82 -24.41 9.69 11.51
C ILE A 82 -24.59 8.54 12.51
N MET A 83 -23.70 8.39 13.48
CA MET A 83 -23.81 7.38 14.53
C MET A 83 -25.11 7.55 15.32
N ARG A 84 -25.48 8.78 15.69
CA ARG A 84 -26.75 9.06 16.38
C ARG A 84 -27.98 8.76 15.51
N ILE A 85 -27.94 9.09 14.22
CA ILE A 85 -29.01 8.72 13.27
C ILE A 85 -29.21 7.19 13.24
N ASN A 86 -28.11 6.44 13.35
CA ASN A 86 -28.13 4.97 13.39
C ASN A 86 -28.35 4.37 14.80
N GLY A 87 -28.76 5.20 15.77
CA GLY A 87 -29.11 4.74 17.11
C GLY A 87 -27.93 4.48 18.05
N LEU A 88 -26.73 4.95 17.71
CA LEU A 88 -25.52 4.80 18.52
C LEU A 88 -25.25 6.08 19.31
N PHE A 89 -25.60 6.08 20.60
CA PHE A 89 -25.41 7.24 21.48
C PHE A 89 -24.28 7.04 22.49
N THR A 90 -23.97 5.78 22.78
CA THR A 90 -23.02 5.39 23.82
C THR A 90 -22.03 4.36 23.28
N ARG A 91 -20.95 4.16 24.03
CA ARG A 91 -19.99 3.08 23.76
C ARG A 91 -20.65 1.70 23.83
N GLU A 92 -21.62 1.52 24.72
CA GLU A 92 -22.32 0.25 24.89
C GLU A 92 -23.17 -0.09 23.65
N ASP A 93 -23.81 0.91 23.04
CA ASP A 93 -24.57 0.74 21.79
C ASP A 93 -23.67 0.24 20.65
N VAL A 94 -22.46 0.80 20.54
CA VAL A 94 -21.46 0.39 19.55
C VAL A 94 -21.01 -1.05 19.78
N GLN A 95 -20.80 -1.44 21.04
CA GLN A 95 -20.39 -2.81 21.38
C GLN A 95 -21.50 -3.84 21.12
N LYS A 96 -22.75 -3.49 21.42
CA LYS A 96 -23.91 -4.35 21.16
C LYS A 96 -24.28 -4.42 19.68
N ASN A 97 -23.96 -3.37 18.91
CA ASN A 97 -24.30 -3.27 17.50
C ASN A 97 -23.12 -2.78 16.64
N PRO A 98 -22.07 -3.60 16.47
CA PRO A 98 -20.91 -3.24 15.64
C PRO A 98 -21.29 -3.04 14.16
N GLY A 99 -22.36 -3.69 13.69
CA GLY A 99 -22.88 -3.50 12.34
C GLY A 99 -23.35 -2.08 12.06
N ALA A 100 -24.02 -1.43 13.03
CA ALA A 100 -24.42 -0.03 12.89
C ALA A 100 -23.22 0.93 12.86
N LEU A 101 -22.13 0.63 13.59
CA LEU A 101 -20.89 1.42 13.49
C LEU A 101 -20.29 1.29 12.09
N GLN A 102 -20.17 0.06 11.58
CA GLN A 102 -19.66 -0.17 10.24
C GLN A 102 -20.53 0.54 9.17
N ALA A 103 -21.86 0.48 9.30
CA ALA A 103 -22.77 1.19 8.42
C ALA A 103 -22.58 2.71 8.49
N SER A 104 -22.32 3.26 9.68
CA SER A 104 -22.08 4.70 9.89
C SER A 104 -20.79 5.16 9.19
N ILE A 105 -19.71 4.40 9.32
CA ILE A 105 -18.43 4.68 8.66
C ILE A 105 -18.58 4.59 7.13
N LEU A 106 -19.26 3.55 6.64
CA LEU A 106 -19.54 3.39 5.20
C LEU A 106 -20.43 4.50 4.64
N ALA A 107 -21.40 4.98 5.43
CA ALA A 107 -22.26 6.08 5.04
C ALA A 107 -21.48 7.40 4.95
N LEU A 108 -20.57 7.66 5.91
CA LEU A 108 -19.72 8.84 5.90
C LEU A 108 -18.83 8.90 4.64
N HIS A 109 -18.22 7.76 4.28
CA HIS A 109 -17.27 7.68 3.17
C HIS A 109 -17.88 7.12 1.88
N ARG A 110 -19.20 7.19 1.72
CA ARG A 110 -19.89 6.55 0.58
C ARG A 110 -19.35 7.06 -0.76
N GLU A 111 -19.20 8.36 -0.91
CA GLU A 111 -18.72 8.99 -2.15
C GLU A 111 -17.24 8.66 -2.40
N ASP A 112 -16.42 8.67 -1.35
CA ASP A 112 -15.00 8.27 -1.42
C ASP A 112 -14.88 6.81 -1.90
N MET A 113 -15.74 5.93 -1.40
CA MET A 113 -15.80 4.52 -1.81
C MET A 113 -16.36 4.33 -3.23
N LEU A 114 -17.21 5.23 -3.72
CA LEU A 114 -17.67 5.21 -5.10
C LEU A 114 -16.57 5.68 -6.06
N ALA A 115 -15.78 6.69 -5.67
CA ALA A 115 -14.60 7.11 -6.42
C ALA A 115 -13.62 5.94 -6.59
N LEU A 116 -13.37 5.16 -5.52
CA LEU A 116 -12.56 3.94 -5.61
C LEU A 116 -13.07 2.91 -6.62
N LYS A 117 -14.39 2.70 -6.69
CA LYS A 117 -15.00 1.71 -7.59
C LYS A 117 -15.00 2.13 -9.07
N GLY A 118 -14.86 3.43 -9.34
CA GLY A 118 -14.78 3.97 -10.70
C GLY A 118 -13.40 3.81 -11.34
N ILE A 119 -12.36 3.59 -10.55
CA ILE A 119 -10.98 3.42 -10.99
C ILE A 119 -10.83 1.99 -11.52
N GLY A 120 -10.74 1.85 -12.85
CA GLY A 120 -10.61 0.55 -13.53
C GLY A 120 -11.66 0.26 -14.62
N ARG A 121 -12.47 1.23 -15.03
CA ARG A 121 -13.28 1.17 -16.27
C ARG A 121 -12.64 1.96 -17.41
#